data_AF-A0A6I9WTR3-F1
#
_entry.id   AF-A0A6I9WTR3-F1
#
_cell.length_a   1.000
_cell.length_b   1.000
_cell.length_c   1.000
_cell.angle_alpha   90.00
_cell.angle_beta   90.00
_cell.angle_gamma   90.00
#
_symmetry.space_group_name_H-M   'P 1'
#
loop_
_entity.id
_entity.type
_entity.pdbx_description
1 polymer ?
#
loop_
_entity_poly.entity_id
_entity_poly.type
_entity_poly.pdbx_seq_one_letter_code
_entity_poly.pdbx_strand_id
1 'polypeptide(L)'
;MSNRRKVVEGNSSEQGFKRGLEADKILGSADDNGELMYLMQWKGTDAVDMVSAKEANAKCPQIVIRFYEDRITWNKAKAKV
;
A
#
# COMPACT_ATOMS: atom_id res chain seq x y z
N MET A 1 -3.80 5.88 31.91
CA MET A 1 -4.88 5.14 31.23
C MET A 1 -4.69 5.35 29.73
N SER A 2 -3.98 4.44 29.05
CA SER A 2 -3.65 4.59 27.63
C SER A 2 -4.88 4.29 26.78
N ASN A 3 -5.38 5.31 26.09
CA ASN A 3 -6.52 5.21 25.17
C ASN A 3 -6.16 4.33 23.98
N ARG A 4 -6.48 3.03 24.08
CA ARG A 4 -6.53 2.10 22.96
C ARG A 4 -7.69 2.53 22.08
N ARG A 5 -7.40 3.23 20.98
CA ARG A 5 -8.38 3.52 19.92
C ARG A 5 -8.99 2.18 19.49
N LYS A 6 -10.29 2.00 19.75
CA LYS A 6 -11.05 0.83 19.31
C LYS A 6 -11.03 0.80 17.79
N VAL A 7 -10.36 -0.20 17.23
CA VAL A 7 -10.57 -0.60 15.84
C VAL A 7 -12.02 -1.04 15.76
N VAL A 8 -12.79 -0.38 14.90
CA VAL A 8 -14.21 -0.65 14.69
C VAL A 8 -14.31 -2.05 14.08
N GLU A 9 -14.82 -3.01 14.85
CA GLU A 9 -15.23 -4.34 14.38
C GLU A 9 -16.46 -4.17 13.48
N GLY A 10 -16.22 -4.06 12.17
CA GLY A 10 -17.19 -4.39 11.14
C GLY A 10 -17.02 -5.86 10.76
N ASN A 11 -18.06 -6.65 10.92
CA ASN A 11 -18.09 -8.08 10.62
C ASN A 11 -18.09 -8.34 9.09
N SER A 12 -16.93 -8.15 8.45
CA SER A 12 -16.63 -8.64 7.10
C SER A 12 -15.14 -9.00 7.06
N SER A 13 -14.82 -10.29 7.11
CA SER A 13 -13.44 -10.85 7.17
C SER A 13 -12.59 -10.62 5.91
N GLU A 14 -13.06 -9.77 4.99
CA GLU A 14 -12.38 -9.47 3.74
C GLU A 14 -11.45 -8.28 3.93
N GLN A 15 -10.15 -8.51 3.67
CA GLN A 15 -9.10 -7.49 3.70
C GLN A 15 -8.49 -7.34 2.31
N GLY A 16 -7.84 -6.20 2.09
CA GLY A 16 -7.17 -5.94 0.83
C GLY A 16 -8.15 -5.91 -0.35
N PHE A 17 -7.73 -6.43 -1.49
CA PHE A 17 -8.58 -6.49 -2.68
C PHE A 17 -9.79 -7.42 -2.56
N LYS A 18 -9.87 -8.28 -1.54
CA LYS A 18 -11.06 -9.12 -1.32
C LYS A 18 -12.29 -8.30 -0.98
N ARG A 19 -12.11 -7.07 -0.47
CA ARG A 19 -13.19 -6.12 -0.16
C ARG A 19 -13.98 -5.64 -1.37
N GLY A 20 -13.51 -5.92 -2.60
CA GLY A 20 -14.15 -5.46 -3.83
C GLY A 20 -14.13 -3.94 -4.03
N LEU A 21 -13.33 -3.22 -3.23
CA LEU A 21 -13.19 -1.77 -3.34
C LEU A 21 -12.22 -1.40 -4.46
N GLU A 22 -12.45 -0.24 -5.07
CA GLU A 22 -11.55 0.31 -6.07
C GLU A 22 -10.32 0.93 -5.39
N ALA A 23 -9.13 0.56 -5.85
CA ALA A 23 -7.88 1.12 -5.34
C ALA A 23 -7.77 2.62 -5.69
N ASP A 24 -7.31 3.42 -4.74
CA ASP A 24 -7.11 4.86 -4.92
C ASP A 24 -5.61 5.20 -5.01
N LYS A 25 -4.87 4.94 -3.94
CA LYS A 25 -3.47 5.31 -3.81
C LYS A 25 -2.71 4.36 -2.89
N ILE A 26 -1.44 4.12 -3.20
CA ILE A 26 -0.50 3.48 -2.27
C ILE A 26 0.12 4.55 -1.37
N LEU A 27 -0.02 4.37 -0.07
CA LEU A 27 0.49 5.31 0.93
C LEU A 27 1.95 5.02 1.28
N GLY A 28 2.32 3.74 1.29
CA GLY A 28 3.67 3.29 1.60
C GLY A 28 3.89 1.84 1.19
N SER A 29 5.13 1.40 1.35
CA SER A 29 5.57 0.04 1.11
C SER A 29 6.30 -0.51 2.33
N ALA A 30 6.17 -1.80 2.58
CA ALA A 30 6.87 -2.51 3.64
C ALA A 30 7.44 -3.83 3.11
N ASP A 31 8.49 -4.32 3.75
CA ASP A 31 8.93 -5.71 3.60
C ASP A 31 8.24 -6.56 4.66
N ASP A 32 7.58 -7.63 4.23
CA ASP A 32 7.02 -8.65 5.11
C ASP A 32 7.66 -9.99 4.76
N ASN A 33 8.69 -10.37 5.54
CA ASN A 33 9.46 -11.60 5.34
C ASN A 33 10.03 -11.76 3.91
N GLY A 34 10.54 -10.68 3.32
CA GLY A 34 11.07 -10.67 1.95
C GLY A 34 10.02 -10.50 0.86
N GLU A 35 8.73 -10.41 1.20
CA GLU A 35 7.68 -10.04 0.27
C GLU A 35 7.39 -8.54 0.35
N LEU A 36 7.45 -7.88 -0.80
CA LEU A 36 7.08 -6.47 -0.90
C LEU A 36 5.55 -6.32 -0.76
N MET A 37 5.15 -5.54 0.24
CA MET A 37 3.76 -5.22 0.54
C MET A 37 3.51 -3.73 0.36
N TYR A 38 2.28 -3.39 -0.02
CA TYR A 38 1.80 -2.01 -0.12
C TYR A 38 0.70 -1.74 0.89
N LEU A 39 0.72 -0.53 1.48
CA LEU A 39 -0.40 0.01 2.23
C LEU A 39 -1.34 0.73 1.26
N MET A 40 -2.45 0.09 0.89
CA MET A 40 -3.42 0.56 -0.09
C MET A 40 -4.55 1.34 0.57
N GLN A 41 -4.88 2.51 0.04
CA GLN A 41 -6.10 3.27 0.33
C GLN A 41 -7.16 2.99 -0.74
N TRP A 42 -8.42 2.92 -0.33
CA TRP A 42 -9.56 2.63 -1.19
C TRP A 42 -10.41 3.86 -1.47
N LYS A 43 -10.91 4.00 -2.70
CA LYS A 43 -11.68 5.17 -3.13
C LYS A 43 -12.95 5.33 -2.30
N GLY A 44 -13.24 6.58 -1.93
CA GLY A 44 -14.46 6.92 -1.19
C GLY A 44 -14.48 6.43 0.26
N THR A 45 -13.34 5.96 0.80
CA THR A 45 -13.23 5.49 2.18
C THR A 45 -11.92 5.95 2.82
N ASP A 46 -11.90 6.05 4.15
CA ASP A 46 -10.66 6.21 4.92
C ASP A 46 -9.99 4.87 5.26
N ALA A 47 -10.50 3.78 4.69
CA ALA A 47 -10.01 2.45 5.00
C ALA A 47 -8.72 2.18 4.24
N VAL A 48 -7.78 1.52 4.92
CA VAL A 48 -6.48 1.14 4.38
C VAL A 48 -6.19 -0.31 4.71
N ASP A 49 -5.58 -1.02 3.77
CA ASP A 49 -5.23 -2.43 3.94
C ASP A 49 -3.82 -2.72 3.42
N MET A 50 -3.19 -3.74 3.98
CA MET A 50 -1.97 -4.34 3.43
C MET A 50 -2.34 -5.25 2.26
N VAL A 51 -1.69 -5.05 1.12
CA VAL A 51 -1.82 -5.91 -0.07
C VAL A 51 -0.45 -6.29 -0.60
N SER A 52 -0.33 -7.48 -1.19
CA SER A 52 0.94 -7.88 -1.82
C SER A 52 1.22 -7.04 -3.07
N ALA A 53 2.49 -6.71 -3.29
CA ALA A 53 2.88 -6.01 -4.51
C ALA A 53 2.54 -6.82 -5.75
N LYS A 54 2.64 -8.15 -5.67
CA LYS A 54 2.25 -9.05 -6.76
C LYS A 54 0.78 -8.85 -7.17
N GLU A 55 -0.13 -8.76 -6.21
CA GLU A 55 -1.54 -8.55 -6.50
C GLU A 55 -1.82 -7.13 -7.03
N ALA A 56 -1.21 -6.11 -6.42
CA ALA A 56 -1.37 -4.72 -6.86
C ALA A 56 -0.84 -4.48 -8.28
N ASN A 57 0.29 -5.10 -8.64
CA ASN A 57 0.88 -5.03 -9.98
C ASN A 57 -0.07 -5.58 -11.05
N ALA A 58 -0.85 -6.62 -10.71
CA ALA A 58 -1.81 -7.23 -11.63
C ALA A 58 -3.12 -6.44 -11.71
N LYS A 59 -3.65 -5.98 -10.58
CA LYS A 59 -4.99 -5.36 -10.51
C LYS A 59 -5.02 -3.87 -10.81
N CYS A 60 -3.99 -3.12 -10.38
CA CYS A 60 -3.95 -1.67 -10.50
C CYS A 60 -2.54 -1.14 -10.85
N PRO A 61 -1.95 -1.58 -11.98
CA PRO A 61 -0.57 -1.26 -12.33
C PRO A 61 -0.29 0.25 -12.41
N GLN A 62 -1.24 1.06 -12.87
CA GLN A 62 -1.07 2.51 -12.97
C GLN A 62 -0.93 3.20 -11.61
N ILE A 63 -1.55 2.65 -10.56
CA ILE A 63 -1.40 3.18 -9.19
C ILE A 63 -0.01 2.84 -8.66
N VAL A 64 0.48 1.63 -8.94
CA VAL A 64 1.84 1.21 -8.56
C VAL A 64 2.90 2.05 -9.27
N ILE A 65 2.75 2.27 -10.58
CA ILE A 65 3.66 3.10 -11.38
C ILE A 65 3.74 4.52 -10.79
N ARG A 66 2.60 5.18 -10.59
CA ARG A 66 2.53 6.51 -9.98
C ARG A 66 3.20 6.57 -8.61
N PHE A 67 2.98 5.56 -7.77
CA PHE A 67 3.61 5.48 -6.45
C PHE A 67 5.14 5.55 -6.52
N TYR A 68 5.74 4.87 -7.50
CA TYR A 68 7.18 4.92 -7.72
C TYR A 68 7.61 6.19 -8.43
N GLU A 69 6.91 6.65 -9.47
CA GLU A 69 7.23 7.91 -10.17
C GLU A 69 7.34 9.09 -9.21
N ASP A 70 6.42 9.19 -8.24
CA ASP A 70 6.43 10.22 -7.19
C ASP A 70 7.62 10.12 -6.22
N ARG A 71 8.28 8.95 -6.15
CA ARG A 71 9.32 8.61 -5.15
C ARG A 71 10.68 8.30 -5.75
N ILE A 72 10.83 8.29 -7.07
CA ILE A 72 12.11 8.03 -7.74
C ILE A 72 13.10 9.14 -7.38
N THR A 73 14.22 8.74 -6.78
CA THR A 73 15.36 9.61 -6.53
C THR A 73 16.58 9.06 -7.24
N TRP A 74 17.20 9.87 -8.09
CA TRP A 74 18.43 9.50 -8.78
C TRP A 74 19.63 9.72 -7.85
N ASN A 75 20.11 8.64 -7.23
CA ASN A 75 21.39 8.68 -6.51
C ASN A 75 22.53 8.84 -7.52
N LYS A 76 23.08 10.05 -7.63
CA LYS A 76 24.35 10.26 -8.33
C LYS A 76 25.43 9.53 -7.53
N ALA A 77 25.83 8.35 -7.97
CA ALA A 77 26.98 7.67 -7.41
C ALA A 77 28.15 8.64 -7.41
N LYS A 78 28.80 8.85 -6.26
CA LYS A 78 30.06 9.59 -6.24
C LYS A 78 31.05 8.77 -7.07
N ALA A 79 31.48 9.32 -8.21
CA ALA A 79 32.64 8.79 -8.91
C ALA A 79 33.79 8.74 -7.90
N LYS A 80 34.30 7.53 -7.63
CA LYS A 80 35.55 7.37 -6.88
C LYS A 80 36.64 7.92 -7.81
N VAL A 81 37.15 9.12 -7.49
CA VAL A 81 38.41 9.63 -8.01
C VAL A 81 39.54 8.89 -7.30
#